data_AF-A0A811K3P3-F1
#
_entry.id   AF-A0A811K3P3-F1
#
_cell.length_a   1.000
_cell.length_b   1.000
_cell.length_c   1.000
_cell.angle_alpha   90.00
_cell.angle_beta   90.00
_cell.angle_gamma   90.00
#
_symmetry.space_group_name_H-M   'P 1'
#
loop_
_entity.id
_entity.type
_entity.pdbx_description
1 polymer ?
#
loop_
_entity_poly.entity_id
_entity_poly.type
_entity_poly.pdbx_seq_one_letter_code
_entity_poly.pdbx_strand_id
1 'polypeptide(L)'
;MKSFIVLLLIFSPANSQDLSSSRETDYCEDYNLCLERLEAKQRECLKLPVLEKEDFAKLTPLADCQRKERRKQQRELNKLQLKRTEIISDCVAAHLDRAEDIMDSDVEAKCRSASEKLQILNEVIMNPKTFGKKSLRTKRKHVVIKQSHRVCRRVKKMLQKKCNQLSRCCSIATECEVKADRFTDQIYQIRRDLRNPKSSQLKCSTD
;
A
#
# COMPACT_ATOMS: atom_id res chain seq x y z
N MET A 1 -22.64 -36.34 65.05
CA MET A 1 -23.04 -35.70 63.78
C MET A 1 -21.78 -35.21 63.08
N LYS A 2 -21.66 -35.53 61.79
CA LYS A 2 -20.73 -34.96 60.78
C LYS A 2 -19.26 -35.35 60.96
N SER A 3 -18.48 -35.69 59.94
CA SER A 3 -18.72 -36.17 58.58
C SER A 3 -17.32 -36.50 58.07
N PHE A 4 -17.16 -37.63 57.40
CA PHE A 4 -15.96 -37.96 56.63
C PHE A 4 -15.77 -36.94 55.50
N ILE A 5 -14.57 -36.39 55.35
CA ILE A 5 -14.14 -35.75 54.09
C ILE A 5 -12.99 -36.58 53.56
N VAL A 6 -13.31 -37.34 52.52
CA VAL A 6 -12.40 -38.11 51.69
C VAL A 6 -11.57 -37.12 50.85
N LEU A 7 -10.26 -37.11 51.08
CA LEU A 7 -9.29 -36.46 50.21
C LEU A 7 -9.09 -37.32 48.96
N LEU A 8 -9.84 -37.03 47.90
CA LEU A 8 -9.57 -37.53 46.56
C LEU A 8 -8.49 -36.66 45.91
N LEU A 9 -7.28 -37.22 45.86
CA LEU A 9 -6.22 -36.81 44.95
C LEU A 9 -6.66 -37.13 43.52
N ILE A 10 -7.12 -36.13 42.76
CA ILE A 10 -7.18 -36.22 41.31
C ILE A 10 -5.97 -35.48 40.76
N PHE A 11 -4.93 -36.26 40.49
CA PHE A 11 -3.92 -35.92 39.49
C PHE A 11 -4.65 -35.66 38.17
N SER A 12 -4.76 -34.40 37.76
CA SER A 12 -5.01 -34.06 36.36
C SER A 12 -3.64 -33.91 35.69
N PRO A 13 -3.25 -34.81 34.78
CA PRO A 13 -2.06 -34.58 33.98
C PRO A 13 -2.32 -33.36 33.10
N ALA A 14 -1.32 -32.47 33.08
CA ALA A 14 -1.12 -31.51 32.03
C ALA A 14 -1.26 -32.22 30.69
N ASN A 15 -2.36 -31.95 29.97
CA ASN A 15 -2.43 -32.24 28.56
C ASN A 15 -2.28 -30.90 27.83
N SER A 16 -1.02 -30.58 27.58
CA SER A 16 -0.57 -29.63 26.59
C SER A 16 -1.10 -30.10 25.23
N GLN A 17 -2.30 -29.68 24.86
CA GLN A 17 -2.70 -29.68 23.45
C GLN A 17 -2.28 -28.34 22.86
N ASP A 18 -1.12 -28.43 22.24
CA ASP A 18 -0.69 -27.71 21.05
C ASP A 18 -1.04 -26.24 20.95
N LEU A 19 0.00 -25.48 21.28
CA LEU A 19 0.46 -24.27 20.62
C LEU A 19 0.54 -24.44 19.08
N SER A 20 -0.58 -24.66 18.42
CA SER A 20 -0.77 -24.36 17.01
C SER A 20 -2.11 -23.65 16.86
N SER A 21 -2.17 -22.44 17.43
CA SER A 21 -3.10 -21.42 16.95
C SER A 21 -2.71 -21.15 15.49
N SER A 22 -3.18 -22.02 14.59
CA SER A 22 -3.49 -21.64 13.23
C SER A 22 -4.50 -20.52 13.39
N ARG A 23 -4.03 -19.27 13.38
CA ARG A 23 -4.92 -18.15 13.11
C ARG A 23 -5.55 -18.49 11.77
N GLU A 24 -6.83 -18.82 11.78
CA GLU A 24 -7.68 -18.77 10.60
C GLU A 24 -7.38 -17.42 9.95
N THR A 25 -6.58 -17.45 8.88
CA THR A 25 -5.94 -16.25 8.37
C THR A 25 -6.92 -15.68 7.35
N ASP A 26 -7.72 -14.70 7.77
CA ASP A 26 -8.63 -14.03 6.85
C ASP A 26 -7.81 -13.17 5.88
N TYR A 27 -7.56 -13.73 4.69
CA TYR A 27 -6.79 -13.08 3.64
C TYR A 27 -7.46 -11.80 3.13
N CYS A 28 -8.79 -11.70 3.24
CA CYS A 28 -9.53 -10.49 2.86
C CYS A 28 -9.38 -9.39 3.91
N GLU A 29 -9.35 -9.72 5.20
CA GLU A 29 -8.98 -8.76 6.25
C GLU A 29 -7.55 -8.24 6.07
N ASP A 30 -6.59 -9.13 5.79
CA ASP A 30 -5.21 -8.74 5.52
C ASP A 30 -5.10 -7.84 4.27
N TYR A 31 -5.89 -8.15 3.24
CA TYR A 31 -5.97 -7.32 2.04
C TYR A 31 -6.57 -5.94 2.35
N ASN A 32 -7.67 -5.87 3.10
CA ASN A 32 -8.29 -4.63 3.54
C ASN A 32 -7.31 -3.75 4.32
N LEU A 33 -6.64 -4.33 5.33
CA LEU A 33 -5.62 -3.64 6.11
C LEU A 33 -4.45 -3.13 5.25
N CYS A 34 -4.09 -3.88 4.21
CA CYS A 34 -3.09 -3.42 3.24
C CYS A 34 -3.58 -2.19 2.47
N LEU A 35 -4.84 -2.18 2.01
CA LEU A 35 -5.45 -1.08 1.27
C LEU A 35 -5.51 0.20 2.10
N GLU A 36 -5.97 0.12 3.36
CA GLU A 36 -6.01 1.26 4.29
C GLU A 36 -4.62 1.90 4.44
N ARG A 37 -3.58 1.08 4.59
CA ARG A 37 -2.20 1.56 4.71
C ARG A 37 -1.67 2.17 3.42
N LEU A 38 -2.01 1.55 2.28
CA LEU A 38 -1.66 2.09 0.97
C LEU A 38 -2.31 3.46 0.75
N GLU A 39 -3.58 3.59 1.10
CA GLU A 39 -4.34 4.83 1.02
C GLU A 39 -3.74 5.91 1.90
N ALA A 40 -3.51 5.61 3.18
CA ALA A 40 -2.86 6.53 4.13
C ALA A 40 -1.51 7.02 3.59
N LYS A 41 -0.70 6.12 3.02
CA LYS A 41 0.59 6.48 2.42
C LYS A 41 0.42 7.31 1.14
N GLN A 42 -0.58 7.03 0.31
CA GLN A 42 -0.88 7.83 -0.87
C GLN A 42 -1.27 9.27 -0.48
N ARG A 43 -2.14 9.44 0.54
CA ARG A 43 -2.50 10.75 1.10
C ARG A 43 -1.28 11.49 1.65
N GLU A 44 -0.41 10.81 2.40
CA GLU A 44 0.85 11.38 2.90
C GLU A 44 1.73 11.88 1.74
N CYS A 45 1.93 11.08 0.69
CA CYS A 45 2.76 11.46 -0.45
C CYS A 45 2.21 12.68 -1.20
N LEU A 46 0.87 12.85 -1.27
CA LEU A 46 0.24 13.99 -1.93
C LEU A 46 0.40 15.30 -1.14
N LYS A 47 0.51 15.22 0.19
CA LYS A 47 0.74 16.37 1.08
C LYS A 47 2.19 16.87 1.06
N LEU A 48 3.13 16.12 0.47
CA LEU A 48 4.52 16.54 0.43
C LEU A 48 4.68 17.83 -0.40
N PRO A 49 5.49 18.79 0.08
CA PRO A 49 5.68 20.06 -0.61
C PRO A 49 6.26 19.83 -2.00
N VAL A 50 5.84 20.70 -2.91
CA VAL A 50 6.28 20.70 -4.29
C VAL A 50 7.75 21.09 -4.31
N LEU A 51 8.58 20.29 -4.98
CA LEU A 51 9.95 20.69 -5.28
C LEU A 51 9.94 21.74 -6.39
N GLU A 52 9.61 22.98 -6.03
CA GLU A 52 9.96 24.17 -6.80
C GLU A 52 11.45 24.38 -6.52
N LYS A 53 12.35 23.94 -7.41
CA LYS A 53 13.76 24.36 -7.25
C LYS A 53 13.87 25.81 -7.73
N GLU A 54 14.80 26.51 -7.12
CA GLU A 54 15.21 27.88 -7.44
C GLU A 54 16.30 27.92 -8.53
N ASP A 55 16.80 26.77 -9.00
CA ASP A 55 17.94 26.70 -9.95
C ASP A 55 17.53 26.52 -11.44
N PHE A 56 16.50 27.23 -11.92
CA PHE A 56 16.00 27.04 -13.30
C PHE A 56 16.18 28.20 -14.26
N ALA A 57 16.99 29.19 -13.91
CA ALA A 57 17.37 30.28 -14.81
C ALA A 57 18.03 29.82 -16.13
N LYS A 58 18.24 28.50 -16.35
CA LYS A 58 18.90 27.91 -17.52
C LYS A 58 18.02 26.98 -18.38
N LEU A 59 16.72 26.85 -18.09
CA LEU A 59 15.82 26.05 -18.95
C LEU A 59 15.23 26.91 -20.06
N THR A 60 15.15 26.37 -21.28
CA THR A 60 14.37 27.00 -22.34
C THR A 60 12.88 27.01 -21.97
N PRO A 61 12.08 27.97 -22.47
CA PRO A 61 10.64 28.04 -22.19
C PRO A 61 9.91 26.71 -22.48
N LEU A 62 10.25 26.06 -23.60
CA LEU A 62 9.72 24.75 -23.97
C LEU A 62 10.06 23.65 -22.95
N ALA A 63 11.31 23.61 -22.47
CA ALA A 63 11.74 22.61 -21.49
C ALA A 63 11.09 22.84 -20.12
N ASP A 64 10.82 24.09 -19.73
CA ASP A 64 10.09 24.40 -18.51
C ASP A 64 8.60 24.01 -18.62
N CYS A 65 7.96 24.29 -19.76
CA CYS A 65 6.58 23.86 -20.04
C CYS A 65 6.43 22.34 -19.94
N GLN A 66 7.25 21.57 -20.68
CA GLN A 66 7.18 20.10 -20.68
C GLN A 66 7.37 19.53 -19.27
N ARG A 67 8.24 20.14 -18.48
CA ARG A 67 8.49 19.73 -17.10
C ARG A 67 7.30 20.03 -16.19
N LYS A 68 6.66 21.20 -16.34
CA LYS A 68 5.43 21.56 -15.61
C LYS A 68 4.29 20.61 -15.96
N GLU A 69 4.08 20.32 -17.25
CA GLU A 69 3.06 19.37 -17.69
C GLU A 69 3.33 17.96 -17.16
N ARG A 70 4.57 17.47 -17.25
CA ARG A 70 4.94 16.17 -16.67
C ARG A 70 4.66 16.10 -15.16
N ARG A 71 4.90 17.19 -14.43
CA ARG A 71 4.58 17.27 -12.99
C ARG A 71 3.09 17.24 -12.74
N LYS A 72 2.31 17.97 -13.55
CA LYS A 72 0.84 17.98 -13.49
C LYS A 72 0.30 16.57 -13.73
N GLN A 73 0.72 15.92 -14.81
CA GLN A 73 0.37 14.52 -15.13
C GLN A 73 0.76 13.56 -14.00
N GLN A 74 1.95 13.71 -13.40
CA GLN A 74 2.39 12.85 -12.29
C GLN A 74 1.55 13.04 -11.02
N ARG A 75 1.09 14.28 -10.74
CA ARG A 75 0.17 14.53 -9.62
C ARG A 75 -1.20 13.96 -9.90
N GLU A 76 -1.70 14.13 -11.13
CA GLU A 76 -2.99 13.59 -11.53
C GLU A 76 -3.00 12.06 -11.43
N LEU A 77 -1.94 11.41 -11.93
CA LEU A 77 -1.73 9.99 -11.75
C LEU A 77 -1.79 9.57 -10.28
N ASN A 78 -1.15 10.32 -9.37
CA ASN A 78 -1.18 9.99 -7.95
C ASN A 78 -2.58 10.16 -7.33
N LYS A 79 -3.38 11.15 -7.78
CA LYS A 79 -4.76 11.34 -7.32
C LYS A 79 -5.67 10.23 -7.80
N LEU A 80 -5.56 9.83 -9.06
CA LEU A 80 -6.33 8.70 -9.60
C LEU A 80 -5.98 7.39 -8.91
N GLN A 81 -4.70 7.18 -8.61
CA GLN A 81 -4.26 6.04 -7.81
C GLN A 81 -4.88 6.04 -6.40
N LEU A 82 -5.00 7.20 -5.75
CA LEU A 82 -5.66 7.33 -4.47
C LEU A 82 -7.15 6.97 -4.58
N LYS A 83 -7.87 7.60 -5.51
CA LYS A 83 -9.29 7.31 -5.74
C LYS A 83 -9.57 5.83 -6.06
N ARG A 84 -8.69 5.20 -6.84
CA ARG A 84 -8.77 3.76 -7.11
C ARG A 84 -8.65 2.96 -5.81
N THR A 85 -7.67 3.27 -4.94
CA THR A 85 -7.51 2.58 -3.66
C THR A 85 -8.71 2.79 -2.75
N GLU A 86 -9.20 4.03 -2.60
CA GLU A 86 -10.36 4.36 -1.76
C GLU A 86 -11.57 3.50 -2.15
N ILE A 87 -11.94 3.47 -3.43
CA ILE A 87 -13.10 2.69 -3.90
C ILE A 87 -12.94 1.19 -3.66
N ILE A 88 -11.74 0.64 -3.89
CA ILE A 88 -11.48 -0.78 -3.66
C ILE A 88 -11.56 -1.06 -2.15
N SER A 89 -10.96 -0.20 -1.31
CA SER A 89 -10.97 -0.36 0.15
C SER A 89 -12.39 -0.31 0.70
N ASP A 90 -13.18 0.68 0.30
CA ASP A 90 -14.58 0.82 0.71
C ASP A 90 -15.42 -0.41 0.29
N CYS A 91 -15.19 -0.90 -0.93
CA CYS A 91 -15.87 -2.10 -1.42
C CYS A 91 -15.50 -3.35 -0.62
N VAL A 92 -14.20 -3.57 -0.38
CA VAL A 92 -13.72 -4.73 0.37
C VAL A 92 -14.28 -4.69 1.79
N ALA A 93 -14.15 -3.55 2.49
CA ALA A 93 -14.65 -3.37 3.84
C ALA A 93 -16.17 -3.62 3.96
N ALA A 94 -16.95 -3.22 2.95
CA ALA A 94 -18.39 -3.43 2.92
C ALA A 94 -18.82 -4.87 2.62
N HIS A 95 -17.89 -5.75 2.26
CA HIS A 95 -18.17 -7.11 1.79
C HIS A 95 -17.32 -8.18 2.47
N LEU A 96 -16.62 -7.85 3.56
CA LEU A 96 -15.82 -8.80 4.33
C LEU A 96 -16.65 -9.98 4.85
N ASP A 97 -17.92 -9.75 5.17
CA ASP A 97 -18.89 -10.78 5.58
C ASP A 97 -19.18 -11.84 4.50
N ARG A 98 -18.89 -11.51 3.24
CA ARG A 98 -19.03 -12.41 2.07
C ARG A 98 -17.70 -13.03 1.63
N ALA A 99 -16.62 -12.84 2.41
CA ALA A 99 -15.34 -13.44 2.10
C ALA A 99 -15.42 -14.96 2.23
N GLU A 100 -15.13 -15.65 1.14
CA GLU A 100 -14.98 -17.11 1.13
C GLU A 100 -13.51 -17.50 1.33
N ASP A 101 -13.32 -18.63 2.03
CA ASP A 101 -12.02 -19.24 2.26
C ASP A 101 -11.39 -19.82 0.98
N ILE A 102 -10.06 -19.94 0.99
CA ILE A 102 -9.31 -20.54 -0.10
C ILE A 102 -9.35 -22.07 0.05
N MET A 103 -10.06 -22.74 -0.87
CA MET A 103 -10.22 -24.20 -0.86
C MET A 103 -9.04 -24.98 -1.48
N ASP A 104 -8.17 -24.31 -2.26
CA ASP A 104 -7.01 -24.91 -2.91
C ASP A 104 -5.75 -24.77 -2.04
N SER A 105 -5.19 -25.89 -1.59
CA SER A 105 -4.03 -25.95 -0.69
C SER A 105 -2.76 -25.29 -1.27
N ASP A 106 -2.54 -25.38 -2.58
CA ASP A 106 -1.38 -24.77 -3.24
C ASP A 106 -1.51 -23.24 -3.32
N VAL A 107 -2.76 -22.76 -3.43
CA VAL A 107 -3.08 -21.33 -3.38
C VAL A 107 -3.00 -20.84 -1.94
N GLU A 108 -3.50 -21.61 -0.98
CA GLU A 108 -3.48 -21.30 0.44
C GLU A 108 -2.04 -21.11 0.95
N ALA A 109 -1.11 -22.01 0.60
CA ALA A 109 0.30 -21.86 0.98
C ALA A 109 0.94 -20.56 0.44
N LYS A 110 0.59 -20.17 -0.80
CA LYS A 110 1.06 -18.91 -1.39
C LYS A 110 0.46 -17.71 -0.67
N CYS A 111 -0.80 -17.80 -0.27
CA CYS A 111 -1.54 -16.74 0.41
C CYS A 111 -1.07 -16.55 1.84
N ARG A 112 -0.84 -17.64 2.58
CA ARG A 112 -0.16 -17.61 3.89
C ARG A 112 1.18 -16.91 3.81
N SER A 113 2.02 -17.29 2.84
CA SER A 113 3.31 -16.63 2.63
C SER A 113 3.18 -15.16 2.24
N ALA A 114 2.11 -14.76 1.57
CA ALA A 114 1.85 -13.36 1.23
C ALA A 114 1.42 -12.54 2.46
N SER A 115 0.56 -13.11 3.30
CA SER A 115 0.10 -12.53 4.58
C SER A 115 1.25 -12.35 5.56
N GLU A 116 2.07 -13.37 5.80
CA GLU A 116 3.25 -13.28 6.69
C GLU A 116 4.22 -12.18 6.23
N LYS A 117 4.45 -12.07 4.92
CA LYS A 117 5.30 -11.02 4.34
C LYS A 117 4.70 -9.62 4.50
N LEU A 118 3.38 -9.49 4.60
CA LEU A 118 2.75 -8.21 4.93
C LEU A 118 3.10 -7.84 6.37
N GLN A 119 2.96 -8.75 7.32
CA GLN A 119 3.29 -8.52 8.74
C GLN A 119 4.75 -8.03 8.89
N ILE A 120 5.70 -8.71 8.26
CA ILE A 120 7.11 -8.30 8.25
C ILE A 120 7.29 -6.93 7.60
N LEU A 121 6.64 -6.68 6.46
CA LEU A 121 6.73 -5.38 5.80
C LEU A 121 6.19 -4.26 6.69
N ASN A 122 5.15 -4.52 7.49
CA ASN A 122 4.61 -3.54 8.42
C ASN A 122 5.63 -3.16 9.48
N GLU A 123 6.32 -4.14 10.06
CA GLU A 123 7.41 -3.87 11.01
C GLU A 123 8.51 -3.02 10.36
N VAL A 124 8.87 -3.34 9.11
CA VAL A 124 9.88 -2.59 8.35
C VAL A 124 9.42 -1.17 8.03
N ILE A 125 8.16 -0.98 7.62
CA ILE A 125 7.58 0.33 7.29
C ILE A 125 7.43 1.20 8.54
N MET A 126 6.97 0.61 9.65
CA MET A 126 6.75 1.31 10.91
C MET A 126 8.05 1.62 11.65
N ASN A 127 9.14 0.93 11.33
CA ASN A 127 10.43 1.21 11.93
C ASN A 127 11.11 2.43 11.27
N PRO A 128 11.22 3.60 11.95
CA PRO A 128 11.81 4.80 11.36
C PRO A 128 13.31 4.68 11.06
N LYS A 129 13.98 3.62 11.53
CA LYS A 129 15.41 3.36 11.27
C LYS A 129 15.65 2.79 9.87
N THR A 130 14.70 2.05 9.28
CA THR A 130 14.87 1.34 7.99
C THR A 130 14.94 2.29 6.79
N PHE A 131 14.31 3.46 6.87
CA PHE A 131 14.36 4.49 5.82
C PHE A 131 15.38 5.61 6.09
N GLY A 132 16.25 5.41 7.08
CA GLY A 132 17.43 6.23 7.30
C GLY A 132 17.10 7.64 7.81
N LYS A 133 16.78 7.76 9.10
CA LYS A 133 17.01 9.01 9.84
C LYS A 133 18.52 9.22 10.06
N LYS A 134 19.29 9.48 9.00
CA LYS A 134 20.57 10.18 9.18
C LYS A 134 20.22 11.62 9.56
N SER A 135 20.58 12.04 10.78
CA SER A 135 20.34 13.37 11.35
C SER A 135 20.14 14.44 10.29
N LEU A 136 18.89 14.91 10.14
CA LEU A 136 18.50 15.94 9.19
C LEU A 136 18.74 17.35 9.75
N ARG A 137 19.22 17.46 11.00
CA ARG A 137 19.35 18.73 11.73
C ARG A 137 20.25 19.77 11.03
N THR A 138 21.11 19.35 10.10
CA THR A 138 22.04 20.24 9.36
C THR A 138 21.83 20.26 7.84
N LYS A 139 20.79 19.64 7.29
CA LYS A 139 20.59 19.58 5.83
C LYS A 139 19.67 20.68 5.32
N ARG A 140 20.02 21.27 4.17
CA ARG A 140 19.18 22.24 3.44
C ARG A 140 17.76 21.70 3.23
N LYS A 141 16.73 22.54 3.42
CA LYS A 141 15.29 22.21 3.28
C LYS A 141 14.97 21.39 2.01
N HIS A 142 15.54 21.77 0.87
CA HIS A 142 15.37 21.04 -0.39
C HIS A 142 15.87 19.58 -0.35
N VAL A 143 16.97 19.30 0.35
CA VAL A 143 17.51 17.93 0.50
C VAL A 143 16.58 17.08 1.35
N VAL A 144 16.02 17.65 2.41
CA VAL A 144 15.02 17.00 3.28
C VAL A 144 13.77 16.65 2.48
N ILE A 145 13.21 17.61 1.73
CA ILE A 145 12.01 17.38 0.90
C ILE A 145 12.27 16.29 -0.13
N LYS A 146 13.41 16.34 -0.84
CA LYS A 146 13.78 15.31 -1.84
C LYS A 146 13.92 13.92 -1.21
N GLN A 147 14.45 13.83 0.01
CA GLN A 147 14.52 12.58 0.75
C GLN A 147 13.12 12.08 1.12
N SER A 148 12.24 12.93 1.63
CA SER A 148 10.84 12.58 1.96
C SER A 148 10.09 12.05 0.73
N HIS A 149 10.21 12.72 -0.43
CA HIS A 149 9.62 12.23 -1.70
C HIS A 149 10.16 10.86 -2.11
N ARG A 150 11.47 10.62 -1.96
CA ARG A 150 12.08 9.32 -2.28
C ARG A 150 11.58 8.20 -1.37
N VAL A 151 11.54 8.45 -0.06
CA VAL A 151 11.02 7.50 0.93
C VAL A 151 9.56 7.19 0.64
N CYS A 152 8.73 8.22 0.44
CA CYS A 152 7.31 8.04 0.16
C CYS A 152 7.07 7.21 -1.10
N ARG A 153 7.79 7.50 -2.20
CA ARG A 153 7.70 6.72 -3.44
C ARG A 153 8.11 5.25 -3.23
N ARG A 154 9.14 4.98 -2.42
CA ARG A 154 9.61 3.61 -2.15
C ARG A 154 8.58 2.84 -1.34
N VAL A 155 8.12 3.41 -0.22
CA VAL A 155 7.12 2.78 0.66
C VAL A 155 5.81 2.53 -0.09
N LYS A 156 5.28 3.55 -0.79
CA LYS A 156 4.08 3.40 -1.62
C LYS A 156 4.20 2.25 -2.62
N LYS A 157 5.35 2.15 -3.30
CA LYS A 157 5.60 1.07 -4.28
C LYS A 157 5.62 -0.31 -3.62
N MET A 158 6.16 -0.43 -2.41
CA MET A 158 6.19 -1.70 -1.67
C MET A 158 4.78 -2.10 -1.23
N LEU A 159 4.02 -1.18 -0.62
CA LEU A 159 2.63 -1.41 -0.24
C LEU A 159 1.78 -1.82 -1.44
N GLN A 160 1.85 -1.08 -2.55
CA GLN A 160 1.12 -1.43 -3.78
C GLN A 160 1.44 -2.85 -4.25
N LYS A 161 2.71 -3.24 -4.27
CA LYS A 161 3.10 -4.59 -4.66
C LYS A 161 2.53 -5.65 -3.72
N LYS A 162 2.47 -5.37 -2.42
CA LYS A 162 1.93 -6.29 -1.43
C LYS A 162 0.42 -6.42 -1.50
N CYS A 163 -0.30 -5.31 -1.60
CA CYS A 163 -1.75 -5.38 -1.72
C CYS A 163 -2.14 -6.09 -3.02
N ASN A 164 -1.39 -5.91 -4.13
CA ASN A 164 -1.60 -6.68 -5.36
C ASN A 164 -1.26 -8.18 -5.25
N GLN A 165 -0.46 -8.59 -4.26
CA GLN A 165 -0.21 -10.01 -3.97
C GLN A 165 -1.39 -10.59 -3.18
N LEU A 166 -1.85 -9.86 -2.16
CA LEU A 166 -2.97 -10.25 -1.30
C LEU A 166 -4.32 -10.20 -2.02
N SER A 167 -4.50 -9.32 -3.01
CA SER A 167 -5.72 -9.27 -3.80
C SER A 167 -6.00 -10.57 -4.56
N ARG A 168 -4.99 -11.42 -4.76
CA ARG A 168 -5.16 -12.75 -5.38
C ARG A 168 -5.62 -13.82 -4.38
N CYS A 169 -5.57 -13.49 -3.10
CA CYS A 169 -5.93 -14.35 -1.97
C CYS A 169 -7.28 -13.98 -1.37
N CYS A 170 -7.84 -12.83 -1.77
CA CYS A 170 -9.14 -12.38 -1.30
C CYS A 170 -10.19 -12.63 -2.39
N SER A 171 -11.19 -13.45 -2.07
CA SER A 171 -12.27 -13.89 -2.97
C SER A 171 -13.09 -12.73 -3.53
N ILE A 172 -13.33 -11.68 -2.74
CA ILE A 172 -14.09 -10.48 -3.15
C ILE A 172 -13.26 -9.42 -3.90
N ALA A 173 -11.94 -9.62 -4.02
CA ALA A 173 -11.06 -8.58 -4.58
C ALA A 173 -11.39 -8.27 -6.05
N THR A 174 -11.68 -9.28 -6.86
CA THR A 174 -11.98 -9.09 -8.30
C THR A 174 -13.26 -8.28 -8.50
N GLU A 175 -14.33 -8.57 -7.74
CA GLU A 175 -15.58 -7.78 -7.76
C GLU A 175 -15.30 -6.31 -7.41
N CYS A 176 -14.47 -6.07 -6.39
CA CYS A 176 -14.12 -4.73 -5.95
C CYS A 176 -13.18 -3.99 -6.92
N GLU A 177 -12.28 -4.68 -7.62
CA GLU A 177 -11.43 -4.07 -8.63
C GLU A 177 -12.23 -3.55 -9.83
N VAL A 178 -13.27 -4.28 -10.25
CA VAL A 178 -14.16 -3.86 -11.35
C VAL A 178 -14.85 -2.53 -11.04
N LYS A 179 -15.25 -2.28 -9.79
CA LYS A 179 -15.85 -0.98 -9.38
C LYS A 179 -14.90 0.21 -9.61
N ALA A 180 -13.60 -0.04 -9.72
CA ALA A 180 -12.58 0.97 -9.93
C ALA A 180 -11.97 0.98 -11.35
N ASP A 181 -12.51 0.22 -12.30
CA ASP A 181 -11.92 0.03 -13.64
C ASP A 181 -11.75 1.32 -14.43
N ARG A 182 -12.72 2.25 -14.35
CA ARG A 182 -12.60 3.57 -14.98
C ARG A 182 -11.31 4.31 -14.59
N PHE A 183 -10.84 4.12 -13.35
CA PHE A 183 -9.59 4.72 -12.89
C PHE A 183 -8.38 3.94 -13.39
N THR A 184 -8.49 2.61 -13.53
CA THR A 184 -7.45 1.76 -14.13
C THR A 184 -7.11 2.23 -15.55
N ASP A 185 -8.12 2.51 -16.37
CA ASP A 185 -7.93 3.00 -17.75
C ASP A 185 -7.28 4.39 -17.79
N GLN A 186 -7.77 5.33 -16.99
CA GLN A 186 -7.18 6.67 -16.90
C GLN A 186 -5.72 6.62 -16.40
N ILE A 187 -5.44 5.77 -15.41
CA ILE A 187 -4.08 5.51 -14.89
C ILE A 187 -3.19 4.95 -16.00
N TYR A 188 -3.70 4.00 -16.80
CA TYR A 188 -2.96 3.41 -17.91
C TYR A 188 -2.60 4.47 -18.95
N GLN A 189 -3.57 5.31 -19.33
CA GLN A 189 -3.38 6.36 -20.32
C GLN A 189 -2.33 7.38 -19.87
N ILE A 190 -2.44 7.91 -18.64
CA ILE A 190 -1.44 8.87 -18.12
C ILE A 190 -0.06 8.23 -18.03
N ARG A 191 0.05 6.94 -17.65
CA ARG A 191 1.34 6.23 -17.63
C ARG A 191 1.93 6.03 -19.03
N ARG A 192 1.09 5.87 -20.05
CA ARG A 192 1.52 5.82 -21.45
C ARG A 192 2.06 7.17 -21.89
N ASP A 193 1.33 8.25 -21.61
CA ASP A 193 1.73 9.62 -21.96
C ASP A 193 3.04 10.02 -21.27
N LEU A 194 3.19 9.70 -19.97
CA LEU A 194 4.42 9.95 -19.21
C LEU A 194 5.66 9.19 -19.74
N ARG A 195 5.45 8.09 -20.49
CA ARG A 195 6.51 7.33 -21.16
C ARG A 195 6.79 7.83 -22.58
N ASN A 196 5.84 8.51 -23.22
CA ASN A 196 5.96 8.98 -24.59
C ASN A 196 6.09 10.52 -24.65
N PRO A 197 7.33 11.05 -24.75
CA PRO A 197 7.59 12.49 -24.69
C PRO A 197 6.97 13.28 -25.85
N LYS A 198 6.58 12.64 -26.95
CA LYS A 198 5.90 13.29 -28.09
C LYS A 198 4.53 13.87 -27.69
N SER A 199 3.83 13.23 -26.75
CA SER A 199 2.53 13.70 -26.25
C SER A 199 2.63 15.01 -25.45
N SER A 200 3.77 15.22 -24.78
CA SER A 200 4.05 16.41 -23.97
C SER A 200 4.56 17.59 -24.81
N GLN A 201 5.18 17.30 -25.96
CA GLN A 201 5.60 18.32 -26.93
C GLN A 201 4.40 19.00 -27.58
N LEU A 202 3.42 18.23 -28.05
CA LEU A 202 2.20 18.75 -28.69
C LEU A 202 1.46 19.79 -27.83
N LYS A 203 1.38 19.59 -26.50
CA LYS A 203 0.72 20.53 -25.58
C LYS A 203 1.52 21.80 -25.26
N CYS A 204 2.82 21.82 -25.55
CA CYS A 204 3.73 22.94 -25.28
C CYS A 204 4.21 23.64 -26.57
N SER A 205 3.69 23.24 -27.73
CA SER A 205 4.03 23.80 -29.05
C SER A 205 2.89 24.60 -29.68
N THR A 206 1.71 24.63 -29.03
CA THR A 206 0.51 25.36 -29.47
C THR A 206 0.28 26.68 -28.72
N ASP A 207 1.19 27.06 -27.82
CA ASP A 207 1.25 28.35 -27.13
C ASP A 207 2.53 29.09 -27.56
#